data_AF-A0A1A9AMC6-F1
#
_entry.id   AF-A0A1A9AMC6-F1
#
_cell.length_a   1.000
_cell.length_b   1.000
_cell.length_c   1.000
_cell.angle_alpha   90.00
_cell.angle_beta   90.00
_cell.angle_gamma   90.00
#
_symmetry.space_group_name_H-M   'P 1'
#
loop_
_entity.id
_entity.type
_entity.pdbx_description
1 polymer ?
#
loop_
_entity_poly.entity_id
_entity_poly.type
_entity_poly.pdbx_seq_one_letter_code
_entity_poly.pdbx_strand_id
1 'polypeptide(L)'
;MTPNNVTGAERYSFFKDFDYYEGNEQNVVGVVAVKESCCKSFVSESFFTHIQFPLTFCEQFKKLYNLLLNSLVNKKKEGSLDDNDCSFLNYWLNDKLRGIDIDSSISVNDFYKKLKGSNKTIFRDEQLENKLYNIEKHDLENMRKLYDLYNTKSKVSSTLTIDISTEESTSCLMHTNECYRKYRDAIINCRNGCYDFFNALTYFKNKYKNDLRLNSENTSSCRYEELFILPDYNAVLKEHESIQIIRKTTFSVLLPTFGVLLMLLFSDKLTTFRQYLFSKIKMIKNNLVTVGKSENELLLYSHDYDNIILDEADYNISYYTVRNS
;
A
#
# COMPACT_ATOMS: atom_id res chain seq x y z
N MET A 1 27.96 19.02 -8.67
CA MET A 1 27.30 17.97 -7.87
C MET A 1 28.19 16.75 -7.90
N THR A 2 28.86 16.43 -6.81
CA THR A 2 29.51 15.12 -6.69
C THR A 2 28.39 14.08 -6.68
N PRO A 3 28.41 13.07 -7.57
CA PRO A 3 27.48 11.97 -7.47
C PRO A 3 27.78 11.28 -6.14
N ASN A 4 26.85 11.35 -5.21
CA ASN A 4 26.97 10.56 -3.98
C ASN A 4 26.88 9.10 -4.44
N ASN A 5 27.98 8.35 -4.28
CA ASN A 5 28.15 6.95 -4.72
C ASN A 5 27.28 5.97 -3.90
N VAL A 6 26.06 6.35 -3.51
CA VAL A 6 25.15 5.48 -2.78
C VAL A 6 24.42 4.60 -3.79
N THR A 7 24.68 3.31 -3.70
CA THR A 7 24.01 2.30 -4.52
C THR A 7 22.53 2.19 -4.11
N GLY A 8 21.66 1.75 -5.03
CA GLY A 8 20.27 1.52 -4.66
C GLY A 8 20.12 0.43 -3.59
N ALA A 9 20.98 -0.60 -3.59
CA ALA A 9 21.04 -1.59 -2.52
C ALA A 9 21.30 -1.00 -1.13
N GLU A 10 22.23 -0.04 -1.02
CA GLU A 10 22.47 0.71 0.23
C GLU A 10 21.26 1.57 0.61
N ARG A 11 20.63 2.25 -0.36
CA ARG A 11 19.44 3.09 -0.11
C ARG A 11 18.30 2.34 0.57
N TYR A 12 18.09 1.07 0.20
CA TYR A 12 17.06 0.21 0.77
C TYR A 12 17.54 -0.67 1.94
N SER A 13 18.81 -0.59 2.35
CA SER A 13 19.40 -1.56 3.28
C SER A 13 18.75 -1.57 4.66
N PHE A 14 18.35 -0.39 5.16
CA PHE A 14 17.75 -0.23 6.50
C PHE A 14 16.41 -0.97 6.64
N PHE A 15 15.69 -1.24 5.54
CA PHE A 15 14.43 -2.01 5.58
C PHE A 15 14.63 -3.46 6.04
N LYS A 16 15.86 -3.98 6.06
CA LYS A 16 16.16 -5.29 6.64
C LYS A 16 15.88 -5.33 8.14
N ASP A 17 16.18 -4.23 8.82
CA ASP A 17 16.00 -4.03 10.26
C ASP A 17 14.89 -3.00 10.54
N PHE A 18 13.84 -2.98 9.70
CA PHE A 18 12.79 -1.96 9.76
C PHE A 18 12.19 -1.80 11.16
N ASP A 19 11.85 -2.91 11.84
CA ASP A 19 11.21 -2.89 13.16
C ASP A 19 12.06 -2.13 14.19
N TYR A 20 13.39 -2.17 14.08
CA TYR A 20 14.30 -1.39 14.92
C TYR A 20 14.17 0.12 14.63
N TYR A 21 14.15 0.52 13.36
CA TYR A 21 14.04 1.93 12.97
C TYR A 21 12.64 2.50 13.25
N GLU A 22 11.59 1.72 13.01
CA GLU A 22 10.20 2.07 13.36
C GLU A 22 10.09 2.33 14.86
N GLY A 23 10.61 1.43 15.70
CA GLY A 23 10.61 1.62 17.15
C GLY A 23 11.34 2.89 17.60
N ASN A 24 12.47 3.22 16.96
CA ASN A 24 13.18 4.48 17.25
C ASN A 24 12.41 5.72 16.80
N GLU A 25 11.74 5.68 15.63
CA GLU A 25 10.89 6.78 15.19
C GLU A 25 9.71 6.98 16.15
N GLN A 26 9.05 5.91 16.58
CA GLN A 26 7.96 5.96 17.56
C GLN A 26 8.43 6.56 18.90
N ASN A 27 9.65 6.26 19.35
CA ASN A 27 10.23 6.81 20.58
C ASN A 27 10.48 8.33 20.52
N VAL A 28 10.50 8.95 19.33
CA VAL A 28 10.61 10.41 19.20
C VAL A 28 9.27 11.10 18.98
N VAL A 29 8.20 10.35 18.75
CA VAL A 29 6.84 10.88 18.73
C VAL A 29 6.51 11.46 20.12
N GLY A 30 5.98 12.68 20.14
CA GLY A 30 5.63 13.38 21.40
C GLY A 30 6.78 14.16 22.06
N VAL A 31 7.99 14.17 21.48
CA VAL A 31 9.03 15.13 21.90
C VAL A 31 8.50 16.55 21.66
N VAL A 32 8.60 17.40 22.68
CA VAL A 32 8.22 18.82 22.63
C VAL A 32 9.48 19.68 22.51
N ALA A 33 9.37 20.82 21.81
CA ALA A 33 10.46 21.78 21.72
C ALA A 33 10.94 22.23 23.11
N VAL A 34 12.25 22.22 23.30
CA VAL A 34 12.91 22.76 24.50
C VAL A 34 13.25 24.24 24.26
N LYS A 35 13.32 25.06 25.32
CA LYS A 35 13.69 26.50 25.25
C LYS A 35 15.00 26.79 24.48
N GLU A 36 15.88 25.80 24.40
CA GLU A 36 17.22 25.91 23.83
C GLU A 36 17.43 24.85 22.71
N SER A 37 16.56 24.89 21.71
CA SER A 37 16.63 23.97 20.57
C SER A 37 17.87 24.17 19.70
N CYS A 38 18.40 23.07 19.18
CA CYS A 38 19.59 23.05 18.32
C CYS A 38 19.44 23.81 17.00
N CYS A 39 18.22 24.14 16.55
CA CYS A 39 18.00 24.90 15.31
C CYS A 39 17.47 26.32 15.49
N LYS A 40 17.44 26.83 16.73
CA LYS A 40 16.95 28.18 17.02
C LYS A 40 17.61 29.27 16.17
N SER A 41 18.89 29.11 15.83
CA SER A 41 19.66 30.08 15.03
C SER A 41 19.32 30.09 13.54
N PHE A 42 18.60 29.10 13.02
CA PHE A 42 18.30 28.97 11.58
C PHE A 42 16.85 28.52 11.32
N VAL A 43 15.96 28.76 12.29
CA VAL A 43 14.54 28.35 12.23
C VAL A 43 13.76 28.98 11.07
N SER A 44 14.24 30.11 10.54
CA SER A 44 13.63 30.83 9.42
C SER A 44 14.13 30.41 8.03
N GLU A 45 15.05 29.44 7.96
CA GLU A 45 15.55 28.93 6.67
C GLU A 45 14.46 28.14 5.93
N SER A 46 14.56 28.13 4.59
CA SER A 46 13.58 27.48 3.72
C SER A 46 13.48 25.96 3.88
N PHE A 47 14.43 25.31 4.56
CA PHE A 47 14.38 23.88 4.86
C PHE A 47 13.07 23.47 5.56
N PHE A 48 12.48 24.40 6.31
CA PHE A 48 11.30 24.16 7.13
C PHE A 48 9.98 24.49 6.43
N THR A 49 9.98 24.73 5.12
CA THR A 49 8.77 25.10 4.34
C THR A 49 7.60 24.13 4.59
N HIS A 50 7.88 22.83 4.71
CA HIS A 50 6.88 21.78 4.93
C HIS A 50 6.78 21.32 6.39
N ILE A 51 7.46 22.00 7.31
CA ILE A 51 7.53 21.63 8.74
C ILE A 51 6.74 22.64 9.58
N GLN A 52 5.60 22.20 10.11
CA GLN A 52 4.72 23.05 10.93
C GLN A 52 5.41 23.55 12.21
N PHE A 53 6.22 22.71 12.85
CA PHE A 53 6.89 23.03 14.12
C PHE A 53 8.41 22.78 14.02
N PRO A 54 9.18 23.72 13.44
CA PRO A 54 10.60 23.54 13.16
C PRO A 54 11.44 23.17 14.39
N LEU A 55 11.25 23.86 15.52
CA LEU A 55 12.01 23.59 16.74
C LEU A 55 11.71 22.19 17.30
N THR A 56 10.46 21.76 17.24
CA THR A 56 10.05 20.40 17.65
C THR A 56 10.68 19.35 16.75
N PHE A 57 10.64 19.57 15.44
CA PHE A 57 11.27 18.69 14.46
C PHE A 57 12.78 18.52 14.70
N CYS A 58 13.49 19.61 15.00
CA CYS A 58 14.92 19.53 15.30
C CYS A 58 15.22 18.74 16.57
N GLU A 59 14.40 18.88 17.63
CA GLU A 59 14.57 18.09 18.84
C GLU A 59 14.22 16.60 18.61
N GLN A 60 13.23 16.31 17.77
CA GLN A 60 12.92 14.94 17.34
C GLN A 60 14.11 14.33 16.60
N PHE A 61 14.65 15.04 15.61
CA PHE A 61 15.81 14.56 14.85
C PHE A 61 17.05 14.39 15.74
N LYS A 62 17.32 15.33 16.66
CA LYS A 62 18.42 15.23 17.63
C LYS A 62 18.25 14.00 18.53
N LYS A 63 17.05 13.73 19.03
CA LYS A 63 16.78 12.53 19.84
C LYS A 63 16.97 11.26 19.01
N LEU A 64 16.44 11.23 17.79
CA LEU A 64 16.57 10.09 16.87
C LEU A 64 18.06 9.81 16.56
N TYR A 65 18.81 10.83 16.19
CA TYR A 65 20.25 10.75 15.95
C TYR A 65 20.99 10.20 17.18
N ASN A 66 20.69 10.68 18.39
CA ASN A 66 21.34 10.19 19.61
C ASN A 66 20.96 8.74 19.95
N LEU A 67 19.72 8.33 19.69
CA LEU A 67 19.30 6.93 19.89
C LEU A 67 20.09 6.00 18.96
N LEU A 68 20.24 6.38 17.69
CA LEU A 68 21.01 5.59 16.74
C LEU A 68 22.50 5.61 17.06
N LEU A 69 23.09 6.77 17.36
CA LEU A 69 24.52 6.90 17.63
C LEU A 69 25.00 6.08 18.84
N ASN A 70 24.15 5.94 19.87
CA ASN A 70 24.50 5.23 21.11
C ASN A 70 23.95 3.79 21.15
N SER A 71 23.30 3.33 20.08
CA SER A 71 22.80 1.97 20.01
C SER A 71 23.94 0.96 19.84
N LEU A 72 23.79 -0.22 20.45
CA LEU A 72 24.68 -1.37 20.27
C LEU A 72 24.05 -2.47 19.39
N VAL A 73 22.88 -2.19 18.80
CA VAL A 73 22.22 -3.08 17.84
C VAL A 73 23.15 -3.32 16.66
N ASN A 74 23.10 -4.52 16.06
CA ASN A 74 23.96 -4.94 14.96
C ASN A 74 25.47 -4.99 15.28
N LYS A 75 25.84 -5.05 16.57
CA LYS A 75 27.24 -5.10 17.05
C LYS A 75 28.08 -3.89 16.62
N LYS A 76 27.43 -2.75 16.37
CA LYS A 76 28.13 -1.51 16.01
C LYS A 76 28.89 -0.94 17.22
N LYS A 77 29.90 -0.13 16.91
CA LYS A 77 30.69 0.57 17.93
C LYS A 77 29.87 1.72 18.50
N GLU A 78 29.83 1.81 19.82
CA GLU A 78 29.19 2.94 20.51
C GLU A 78 29.76 4.28 20.03
N GLY A 79 28.88 5.24 19.79
CA GLY A 79 29.28 6.58 19.37
C GLY A 79 29.51 6.71 17.86
N SER A 80 29.10 5.74 17.05
CA SER A 80 29.15 5.79 15.58
C SER A 80 27.86 5.31 14.94
N LEU A 81 27.54 5.87 13.78
CA LEU A 81 26.44 5.41 12.94
C LEU A 81 26.96 4.37 11.94
N ASP A 82 26.18 3.32 11.68
CA ASP A 82 26.48 2.40 10.58
C ASP A 82 25.83 2.85 9.26
N ASP A 83 26.07 2.10 8.17
CA ASP A 83 25.51 2.41 6.86
C ASP A 83 23.98 2.34 6.82
N ASN A 84 23.35 1.47 7.61
CA ASN A 84 21.90 1.35 7.69
C ASN A 84 21.30 2.54 8.45
N ASP A 85 21.93 2.97 9.55
CA ASP A 85 21.54 4.17 10.29
C ASP A 85 21.62 5.42 9.41
N CYS A 86 22.71 5.56 8.66
CA CYS A 86 22.89 6.66 7.73
C CYS A 86 21.82 6.64 6.63
N SER A 87 21.53 5.47 6.07
CA SER A 87 20.51 5.31 5.03
C SER A 87 19.10 5.62 5.55
N PHE A 88 18.78 5.19 6.78
CA PHE A 88 17.52 5.52 7.43
C PHE A 88 17.39 7.01 7.74
N LEU A 89 18.42 7.64 8.33
CA LEU A 89 18.41 9.08 8.62
C LEU A 89 18.31 9.91 7.33
N ASN A 90 18.95 9.46 6.25
CA ASN A 90 18.82 10.09 4.95
C ASN A 90 17.38 10.00 4.41
N TYR A 91 16.76 8.81 4.47
CA TYR A 91 15.36 8.64 4.11
C TYR A 91 14.45 9.53 4.97
N TRP A 92 14.62 9.50 6.29
CA TRP A 92 13.79 10.23 7.24
C TRP A 92 13.83 11.74 6.99
N LEU A 93 15.02 12.32 6.80
CA LEU A 93 15.15 13.74 6.48
C LEU A 93 14.52 14.10 5.14
N ASN A 94 14.73 13.27 4.11
CA ASN A 94 14.11 13.49 2.80
C ASN A 94 12.58 13.42 2.87
N ASP A 95 12.03 12.44 3.59
CA ASP A 95 10.59 12.25 3.75
C ASP A 95 9.93 13.45 4.46
N LYS A 96 10.51 13.88 5.58
CA LYS A 96 9.90 14.94 6.42
C LYS A 96 10.14 16.34 5.85
N LEU A 97 11.38 16.69 5.48
CA LEU A 97 11.71 18.07 5.08
C LEU A 97 11.11 18.44 3.72
N ARG A 98 11.04 17.49 2.79
CA ARG A 98 10.63 17.77 1.40
C ARG A 98 9.12 17.59 1.17
N GLY A 99 8.38 17.24 2.21
CA GLY A 99 6.92 17.20 2.19
C GLY A 99 6.32 16.21 1.21
N ILE A 100 4.99 16.27 1.06
CA ILE A 100 4.23 15.33 0.22
C ILE A 100 4.64 15.45 -1.25
N ASP A 101 4.85 16.66 -1.75
CA ASP A 101 5.16 16.93 -3.17
C ASP A 101 6.62 16.71 -3.57
N ILE A 102 7.47 16.38 -2.58
CA ILE A 102 8.90 16.10 -2.76
C ILE A 102 9.63 17.32 -3.34
N ASP A 103 9.58 18.40 -2.58
CA ASP A 103 10.20 19.68 -2.93
C ASP A 103 11.70 19.49 -3.21
N SER A 104 12.07 19.72 -4.46
CA SER A 104 13.44 19.56 -4.94
C SER A 104 14.35 20.74 -4.56
N SER A 105 13.79 21.87 -4.12
CA SER A 105 14.55 23.05 -3.69
C SER A 105 15.16 22.88 -2.29
N ILE A 106 14.61 21.98 -1.47
CA ILE A 106 15.06 21.75 -0.11
C ILE A 106 16.21 20.73 -0.09
N SER A 107 17.40 21.18 0.32
CA SER A 107 18.60 20.35 0.44
C SER A 107 18.73 19.73 1.84
N VAL A 108 18.67 18.40 1.92
CA VAL A 108 18.82 17.69 3.21
C VAL A 108 20.24 17.78 3.75
N ASN A 109 21.22 17.87 2.85
CA ASN A 109 22.63 18.02 3.21
C ASN A 109 22.89 19.42 3.82
N ASP A 110 22.33 20.47 3.22
CA ASP A 110 22.51 21.84 3.74
C ASP A 110 21.80 22.03 5.09
N PHE A 111 20.62 21.41 5.27
CA PHE A 111 19.97 21.32 6.57
C PHE A 111 20.90 20.68 7.61
N TYR A 112 21.47 19.50 7.32
CA TYR A 112 22.34 18.81 8.27
C TYR A 112 23.63 19.57 8.55
N LYS A 113 24.24 20.21 7.56
CA LYS A 113 25.41 21.08 7.75
C LYS A 113 25.15 22.24 8.68
N LYS A 114 23.99 22.90 8.55
CA LYS A 114 23.56 23.99 9.45
C LYS A 114 23.35 23.47 10.87
N LEU A 115 22.68 22.32 11.00
CA LEU A 115 22.44 21.67 12.28
C LEU A 115 23.74 21.21 12.98
N LYS A 116 24.66 20.60 12.24
CA LYS A 116 25.98 20.22 12.74
C LYS A 116 26.82 21.45 13.11
N GLY A 117 26.72 22.51 12.32
CA GLY A 117 27.37 23.80 12.60
C GLY A 117 26.87 24.46 13.89
N SER A 118 25.59 24.31 14.23
CA SER A 118 25.04 24.85 15.47
C SER A 118 25.42 24.06 16.72
N ASN A 119 25.69 22.75 16.59
CA ASN A 119 26.11 21.92 17.73
C ASN A 119 26.99 20.73 17.33
N LYS A 120 28.30 20.97 17.13
CA LYS A 120 29.28 19.95 16.72
C LYS A 120 29.51 18.84 17.76
N THR A 121 29.28 19.10 19.05
CA THR A 121 29.51 18.10 20.10
C THR A 121 28.45 17.01 20.07
N ILE A 122 27.21 17.36 19.73
CA ILE A 122 26.12 16.39 19.51
C ILE A 122 26.31 15.71 18.14
N PHE A 123 26.37 16.49 17.06
CA PHE A 123 26.42 15.97 15.69
C PHE A 123 27.87 15.70 15.25
N ARG A 124 28.53 14.79 15.99
CA ARG A 124 29.95 14.48 15.84
C ARG A 124 30.28 13.41 14.79
N ASP A 125 29.29 12.65 14.32
CA ASP A 125 29.52 11.57 13.35
C ASP A 125 29.93 12.18 11.99
N GLU A 126 31.10 11.77 11.50
CA GLU A 126 31.65 12.26 10.24
C GLU A 126 31.12 11.50 9.02
N GLN A 127 30.59 10.28 9.21
CA GLN A 127 30.10 9.44 8.12
C GLN A 127 28.75 9.95 7.61
N LEU A 128 27.87 10.37 8.52
CA LEU A 128 26.52 10.80 8.16
C LEU A 128 26.53 11.93 7.13
N GLU A 129 27.36 12.96 7.31
CA GLU A 129 27.42 14.11 6.37
C GLU A 129 27.74 13.66 4.93
N ASN A 130 28.59 12.65 4.77
CA ASN A 130 28.97 12.13 3.46
C ASN A 130 27.92 11.17 2.85
N LYS A 131 27.02 10.64 3.68
CA LYS A 131 25.95 9.71 3.28
C LYS A 131 24.61 10.40 3.07
N LEU A 132 24.47 11.69 3.44
CA LEU A 132 23.26 12.47 3.22
C LEU A 132 23.17 13.05 1.81
N TYR A 133 22.03 12.86 1.17
CA TYR A 133 21.76 13.34 -0.18
C TYR A 133 20.26 13.48 -0.46
N ASN A 134 19.92 14.35 -1.41
CA ASN A 134 18.55 14.47 -1.90
C ASN A 134 18.19 13.22 -2.72
N ILE A 135 17.34 12.36 -2.18
CA ILE A 135 16.85 11.16 -2.89
C ILE A 135 16.02 11.62 -4.10
N GLU A 136 16.19 10.98 -5.26
CA GLU A 136 15.39 11.33 -6.43
C GLU A 136 13.90 11.14 -6.17
N LYS A 137 13.06 11.95 -6.81
CA LYS A 137 11.61 11.96 -6.56
C LYS A 137 10.99 10.56 -6.69
N HIS A 138 11.31 9.88 -7.79
CA HIS A 138 10.79 8.55 -8.08
C HIS A 138 11.23 7.50 -7.04
N ASP A 139 12.50 7.57 -6.60
CA ASP A 139 13.05 6.69 -5.58
C ASP A 139 12.41 6.94 -4.21
N LEU A 140 12.23 8.20 -3.82
CA LEU A 140 11.61 8.56 -2.55
C LEU A 140 10.14 8.13 -2.49
N GLU A 141 9.39 8.28 -3.59
CA GLU A 141 8.02 7.76 -3.70
C GLU A 141 7.97 6.23 -3.53
N ASN A 142 8.93 5.51 -4.12
CA ASN A 142 9.04 4.06 -3.96
C ASN A 142 9.40 3.65 -2.53
N MET A 143 10.34 4.36 -1.89
CA MET A 143 10.70 4.13 -0.49
C MET A 143 9.51 4.40 0.44
N ARG A 144 8.71 5.45 0.20
CA ARG A 144 7.48 5.72 0.96
C ARG A 144 6.47 4.58 0.87
N LYS A 145 6.25 4.03 -0.34
CA LYS A 145 5.38 2.86 -0.53
C LYS A 145 5.90 1.65 0.25
N LEU A 146 7.21 1.42 0.24
CA LEU A 146 7.82 0.34 1.02
C LEU A 146 7.67 0.57 2.52
N TYR A 147 7.89 1.80 2.99
CA TYR A 147 7.70 2.18 4.39
C TYR A 147 6.27 1.91 4.85
N ASP A 148 5.28 2.31 4.06
CA ASP A 148 3.87 2.06 4.34
C ASP A 148 3.52 0.55 4.34
N LEU A 149 4.15 -0.24 3.47
CA LEU A 149 4.04 -1.70 3.49
C LEU A 149 4.56 -2.31 4.79
N TYR A 150 5.73 -1.87 5.26
CA TYR A 150 6.29 -2.34 6.52
C TYR A 150 5.44 -1.90 7.73
N ASN A 151 4.98 -0.65 7.78
CA ASN A 151 4.03 -0.21 8.82
C ASN A 151 2.76 -1.07 8.82
N THR A 152 2.25 -1.41 7.64
CA THR A 152 1.06 -2.27 7.51
C THR A 152 1.36 -3.69 7.98
N LYS A 153 2.56 -4.23 7.70
CA LYS A 153 3.04 -5.49 8.27
C LYS A 153 3.09 -5.43 9.80
N SER A 154 3.62 -4.35 10.40
CA SER A 154 3.68 -4.17 11.86
C SER A 154 2.29 -4.20 12.48
N LYS A 155 1.28 -3.60 11.84
CA LYS A 155 -0.13 -3.72 12.26
C LYS A 155 -0.63 -5.16 12.22
N VAL A 156 -0.37 -5.89 11.13
CA VAL A 156 -0.72 -7.33 11.05
C VAL A 156 -0.07 -8.09 12.21
N SER A 157 1.24 -7.93 12.43
CA SER A 157 1.95 -8.57 13.54
C SER A 157 1.33 -8.26 14.90
N SER A 158 0.92 -7.01 15.15
CA SER A 158 0.29 -6.62 16.42
C SER A 158 -1.05 -7.30 16.69
N THR A 159 -1.80 -7.68 15.63
CA THR A 159 -3.05 -8.45 15.77
C THR A 159 -2.82 -9.93 16.07
N LEU A 160 -1.60 -10.44 15.86
CA LEU A 160 -1.26 -11.83 16.20
C LEU A 160 -0.96 -11.97 17.70
N THR A 161 -0.50 -10.92 18.37
CA THR A 161 -0.05 -10.99 19.76
C THR A 161 -1.15 -10.88 20.83
N ILE A 162 -2.43 -10.81 20.47
CA ILE A 162 -3.53 -10.48 21.40
C ILE A 162 -4.49 -11.68 21.58
N ASP A 163 -4.89 -11.92 22.84
CA ASP A 163 -5.85 -12.93 23.26
C ASP A 163 -7.27 -12.64 22.75
N ILE A 164 -7.68 -13.49 21.81
CA ILE A 164 -9.03 -13.95 21.46
C ILE A 164 -10.20 -13.00 21.82
N SER A 165 -10.37 -11.94 21.02
CA SER A 165 -11.69 -11.38 20.77
C SER A 165 -12.10 -11.54 19.29
N THR A 166 -13.39 -11.66 19.00
CA THR A 166 -13.94 -11.74 17.63
C THR A 166 -13.63 -10.49 16.80
N GLU A 167 -13.40 -9.36 17.46
CA GLU A 167 -13.00 -8.09 16.86
C GLU A 167 -11.55 -8.15 16.31
N GLU A 168 -10.65 -8.89 16.96
CA GLU A 168 -9.25 -9.02 16.54
C GLU A 168 -9.07 -9.88 15.28
N SER A 169 -9.90 -10.92 15.09
CA SER A 169 -9.87 -11.73 13.86
C SER A 169 -10.29 -10.89 12.64
N THR A 170 -11.27 -10.00 12.81
CA THR A 170 -11.69 -9.04 11.77
C THR A 170 -10.57 -8.05 11.46
N SER A 171 -9.83 -7.61 12.48
CA SER A 171 -8.68 -6.71 12.33
C SER A 171 -7.52 -7.36 11.54
N CYS A 172 -7.21 -8.64 11.79
CA CYS A 172 -6.17 -9.34 11.02
C CYS A 172 -6.51 -9.41 9.53
N LEU A 173 -7.76 -9.80 9.19
CA LEU A 173 -8.21 -9.86 7.80
C LEU A 173 -8.16 -8.48 7.13
N MET A 174 -8.56 -7.42 7.86
CA MET A 174 -8.50 -6.06 7.35
C MET A 174 -7.06 -5.63 7.02
N HIS A 175 -6.11 -5.83 7.94
CA HIS A 175 -4.72 -5.42 7.75
C HIS A 175 -3.96 -6.29 6.73
N THR A 176 -4.24 -7.59 6.66
CA THR A 176 -3.68 -8.48 5.62
C THR A 176 -4.17 -8.08 4.23
N ASN A 177 -5.46 -7.79 4.07
CA ASN A 177 -6.00 -7.26 2.81
C ASN A 177 -5.44 -5.88 2.45
N GLU A 178 -5.26 -5.00 3.44
CA GLU A 178 -4.61 -3.70 3.24
C GLU A 178 -3.18 -3.90 2.71
N CYS A 179 -2.41 -4.78 3.33
CA CYS A 179 -1.05 -5.12 2.91
C CYS A 179 -1.03 -5.68 1.47
N TYR A 180 -1.91 -6.64 1.18
CA TYR A 180 -2.06 -7.24 -0.14
C TYR A 180 -2.32 -6.18 -1.23
N ARG A 181 -3.28 -5.27 -0.98
CA ARG A 181 -3.63 -4.20 -1.92
C ARG A 181 -2.46 -3.23 -2.12
N LYS A 182 -1.84 -2.77 -1.03
CA LYS A 182 -0.67 -1.87 -1.10
C LYS A 182 0.50 -2.52 -1.84
N TYR A 183 0.71 -3.82 -1.67
CA TYR A 183 1.79 -4.54 -2.33
C TYR A 183 1.57 -4.61 -3.84
N ARG A 184 0.35 -4.94 -4.27
CA ARG A 184 -0.03 -4.87 -5.69
C ARG A 184 0.11 -3.47 -6.27
N ASP A 185 -0.38 -2.46 -5.56
CA ASP A 185 -0.30 -1.06 -6.00
C ASP A 185 1.17 -0.61 -6.13
N ALA A 186 2.04 -1.06 -5.23
CA ALA A 186 3.48 -0.79 -5.31
C ALA A 186 4.10 -1.39 -6.57
N ILE A 187 3.73 -2.63 -6.93
CA ILE A 187 4.19 -3.30 -8.16
C ILE A 187 3.71 -2.56 -9.41
N ILE A 188 2.42 -2.26 -9.49
CA ILE A 188 1.78 -1.64 -10.66
C ILE A 188 2.34 -0.24 -10.96
N ASN A 189 2.63 0.52 -9.91
CA ASN A 189 3.11 1.90 -10.01
C ASN A 189 4.63 2.00 -10.15
N CYS A 190 5.34 0.87 -10.23
CA CYS A 190 6.78 0.80 -10.43
C CYS A 190 7.11 0.90 -11.93
N ARG A 191 7.04 2.11 -12.51
CA ARG A 191 7.33 2.32 -13.95
C ARG A 191 8.66 3.06 -14.11
N ASN A 192 9.63 2.39 -14.75
CA ASN A 192 10.99 2.86 -15.05
C ASN A 192 11.96 2.86 -13.84
N GLY A 193 13.14 2.24 -13.99
CA GLY A 193 14.23 2.35 -12.99
C GLY A 193 14.00 1.59 -11.68
N CYS A 194 13.19 0.52 -11.68
CA CYS A 194 12.69 -0.13 -10.47
C CYS A 194 13.54 -1.29 -9.93
N TYR A 195 14.74 -1.54 -10.45
CA TYR A 195 15.48 -2.76 -10.11
C TYR A 195 15.75 -2.91 -8.60
N ASP A 196 16.26 -1.85 -7.96
CA ASP A 196 16.56 -1.89 -6.52
C ASP A 196 15.28 -1.95 -5.68
N PHE A 197 14.24 -1.23 -6.08
CA PHE A 197 12.94 -1.29 -5.39
C PHE A 197 12.28 -2.67 -5.54
N PHE A 198 12.41 -3.31 -6.71
CA PHE A 198 11.93 -4.68 -6.94
C PHE A 198 12.64 -5.69 -6.03
N ASN A 199 13.96 -5.57 -5.88
CA ASN A 199 14.72 -6.41 -4.96
C ASN A 199 14.24 -6.19 -3.51
N ALA A 200 13.98 -4.94 -3.12
CA ALA A 200 13.45 -4.60 -1.81
C ALA A 200 12.02 -5.15 -1.58
N LEU A 201 11.14 -5.07 -2.58
CA LEU A 201 9.80 -5.67 -2.53
C LEU A 201 9.83 -7.20 -2.45
N THR A 202 10.77 -7.82 -3.15
CA THR A 202 10.98 -9.27 -3.09
C THR A 202 11.44 -9.70 -1.70
N TYR A 203 12.39 -8.95 -1.12
CA TYR A 203 12.81 -9.16 0.26
C TYR A 203 11.65 -8.98 1.24
N PHE A 204 10.87 -7.90 1.11
CA PHE A 204 9.68 -7.65 1.92
C PHE A 204 8.69 -8.81 1.83
N LYS A 205 8.36 -9.30 0.63
CA LYS A 205 7.45 -10.44 0.44
C LYS A 205 7.90 -11.69 1.19
N ASN A 206 9.19 -12.02 1.11
CA ASN A 206 9.75 -13.18 1.80
C ASN A 206 9.74 -12.99 3.32
N LYS A 207 10.13 -11.80 3.80
CA LYS A 207 10.11 -11.45 5.22
C LYS A 207 8.69 -11.44 5.79
N TYR A 208 7.72 -10.88 5.07
CA TYR A 208 6.30 -10.86 5.43
C TYR A 208 5.77 -12.28 5.65
N LYS A 209 5.99 -13.17 4.69
CA LYS A 209 5.59 -14.58 4.81
C LYS A 209 6.26 -15.27 6.00
N ASN A 210 7.57 -15.11 6.16
CA ASN A 210 8.32 -15.81 7.21
C ASN A 210 7.97 -15.31 8.61
N ASP A 211 7.97 -14.00 8.83
CA ASP A 211 7.70 -13.39 10.13
C ASP A 211 6.27 -13.71 10.58
N LEU A 212 5.28 -13.60 9.69
CA LEU A 212 3.88 -13.83 10.05
C LEU A 212 3.53 -15.31 10.19
N ARG A 213 4.14 -16.20 9.40
CA ARG A 213 3.96 -17.66 9.57
C ARG A 213 4.42 -18.12 10.95
N LEU A 214 5.62 -17.73 11.35
CA LEU A 214 6.18 -18.06 12.67
C LEU A 214 5.29 -17.56 13.83
N ASN A 215 4.69 -16.38 13.67
CA ASN A 215 3.80 -15.80 14.68
C ASN A 215 2.39 -16.43 14.64
N SER A 216 1.92 -16.92 13.49
CA SER A 216 0.62 -17.57 13.35
C SER A 216 0.56 -18.98 13.93
N GLU A 217 1.68 -19.72 13.92
CA GLU A 217 1.75 -21.07 14.51
C GLU A 217 1.41 -21.10 16.01
N ASN A 218 1.49 -19.95 16.67
CA ASN A 218 1.26 -19.79 18.11
C ASN A 218 -0.04 -19.05 18.45
N THR A 219 -0.86 -18.63 17.47
CA THR A 219 -1.96 -17.68 17.70
C THR A 219 -3.26 -18.11 17.01
N SER A 220 -4.40 -17.88 17.67
CA SER A 220 -5.70 -18.43 17.22
C SER A 220 -6.56 -17.45 16.40
N SER A 221 -6.14 -16.20 16.26
CA SER A 221 -6.91 -15.08 15.68
C SER A 221 -6.80 -14.96 14.15
N CYS A 222 -5.70 -15.41 13.55
CA CYS A 222 -5.44 -15.35 12.11
C CYS A 222 -5.09 -16.73 11.54
N ARG A 223 -6.11 -17.57 11.37
CA ARG A 223 -5.96 -19.03 11.15
C ARG A 223 -5.57 -19.46 9.74
N TYR A 224 -5.53 -18.55 8.78
CA TYR A 224 -5.34 -18.88 7.37
C TYR A 224 -3.97 -18.41 6.90
N GLU A 225 -3.01 -19.34 6.79
CA GLU A 225 -1.68 -19.08 6.24
C GLU A 225 -1.74 -18.43 4.84
N GLU A 226 -2.82 -18.72 4.09
CA GLU A 226 -3.09 -18.15 2.77
C GLU A 226 -3.20 -16.62 2.77
N LEU A 227 -3.62 -16.01 3.89
CA LEU A 227 -3.70 -14.55 4.05
C LEU A 227 -2.32 -13.89 4.01
N PHE A 228 -1.26 -14.64 4.31
CA PHE A 228 0.10 -14.12 4.32
C PHE A 228 0.83 -14.33 2.99
N ILE A 229 0.15 -14.87 1.98
CA ILE A 229 0.72 -15.11 0.65
C ILE A 229 0.51 -13.86 -0.23
N LEU A 230 1.57 -13.08 -0.36
CA LEU A 230 1.60 -11.99 -1.32
C LEU A 230 1.82 -12.52 -2.76
N PRO A 231 1.17 -11.90 -3.77
CA PRO A 231 1.16 -12.41 -5.13
C PRO A 231 2.56 -12.34 -5.78
N ASP A 232 2.77 -13.10 -6.84
CA ASP A 232 4.00 -13.00 -7.63
C ASP A 232 4.07 -11.69 -8.42
N TYR A 233 5.26 -11.11 -8.50
CA TYR A 233 5.47 -9.82 -9.18
C TYR A 233 5.07 -9.86 -10.65
N ASN A 234 5.54 -10.87 -11.39
CA ASN A 234 5.25 -11.00 -12.82
C ASN A 234 3.77 -11.33 -13.05
N ALA A 235 3.17 -12.11 -12.16
CA ALA A 235 1.73 -12.38 -12.20
C ALA A 235 0.90 -11.09 -12.04
N VAL A 236 1.23 -10.22 -11.08
CA VAL A 236 0.53 -8.94 -10.88
C VAL A 236 0.67 -8.05 -12.11
N LEU A 237 1.88 -7.93 -12.67
CA LEU A 237 2.09 -7.12 -13.88
C LEU A 237 1.28 -7.64 -15.07
N LYS A 238 1.35 -8.95 -15.34
CA LYS A 238 0.62 -9.58 -16.44
C LYS A 238 -0.90 -9.42 -16.31
N GLU A 239 -1.43 -9.61 -15.10
CA GLU A 239 -2.85 -9.42 -14.83
C GLU A 239 -3.27 -7.95 -15.05
N HIS A 240 -2.49 -7.01 -14.51
CA HIS A 240 -2.77 -5.59 -14.66
C HIS A 240 -2.68 -5.12 -16.12
N GLU A 241 -1.71 -5.59 -16.90
CA GLU A 241 -1.63 -5.35 -18.34
C GLU A 241 -2.85 -5.91 -19.08
N SER A 242 -3.25 -7.14 -18.75
CA SER A 242 -4.44 -7.78 -19.34
C SER A 242 -5.71 -6.98 -19.04
N ILE A 243 -5.89 -6.54 -17.79
CA ILE A 243 -7.01 -5.68 -17.38
C ILE A 243 -6.99 -4.35 -18.14
N GLN A 244 -5.81 -3.73 -18.33
CA GLN A 244 -5.72 -2.50 -19.11
C GLN A 244 -6.06 -2.69 -20.58
N ILE A 245 -5.64 -3.81 -21.19
CA ILE A 245 -5.99 -4.16 -22.58
C ILE A 245 -7.50 -4.35 -22.70
N ILE A 246 -8.11 -5.17 -21.83
CA ILE A 246 -9.56 -5.38 -21.83
C ILE A 246 -10.28 -4.04 -21.66
N ARG A 247 -9.90 -3.22 -20.67
CA ARG A 247 -10.51 -1.92 -20.44
C ARG A 247 -10.42 -1.03 -21.67
N LYS A 248 -9.24 -0.92 -22.30
CA LYS A 248 -9.05 -0.14 -23.54
C LYS A 248 -9.92 -0.67 -24.68
N THR A 249 -9.98 -1.99 -24.88
CA THR A 249 -10.79 -2.62 -25.92
C THR A 249 -12.29 -2.42 -25.66
N THR A 250 -12.76 -2.65 -24.43
CA THR A 250 -14.14 -2.42 -24.00
C THR A 250 -14.55 -0.97 -24.25
N PHE A 251 -13.75 0.01 -23.81
CA PHE A 251 -14.06 1.43 -24.06
C PHE A 251 -13.97 1.80 -25.55
N SER A 252 -13.02 1.25 -26.30
CA SER A 252 -12.86 1.54 -27.73
C SER A 252 -13.94 0.89 -28.61
N VAL A 253 -14.52 -0.24 -28.21
CA VAL A 253 -15.48 -1.00 -29.03
C VAL A 253 -16.91 -0.79 -28.54
N LEU A 254 -17.18 -0.90 -27.24
CA LEU A 254 -18.55 -0.80 -26.72
C LEU A 254 -19.06 0.64 -26.74
N LEU A 255 -18.24 1.65 -26.45
CA LEU A 255 -18.72 3.03 -26.41
C LEU A 255 -19.17 3.55 -27.80
N PRO A 256 -18.45 3.32 -28.91
CA PRO A 256 -18.93 3.71 -30.24
C PRO A 256 -20.11 2.87 -30.73
N THR A 257 -20.10 1.55 -30.51
CA THR A 257 -21.22 0.67 -30.91
C THR A 257 -22.51 1.03 -30.18
N PHE A 258 -22.43 1.36 -28.88
CA PHE A 258 -23.58 1.84 -28.11
C PHE A 258 -24.05 3.21 -28.59
N GLY A 259 -23.13 4.12 -28.96
CA GLY A 259 -23.46 5.41 -29.55
C GLY A 259 -24.17 5.28 -30.91
N VAL A 260 -23.71 4.38 -31.78
CA VAL A 260 -24.37 4.05 -33.05
C VAL A 260 -25.75 3.42 -32.81
N LEU A 261 -25.87 2.50 -31.86
CA LEU A 261 -27.15 1.89 -31.51
C LEU A 261 -28.16 2.94 -31.02
N LEU A 262 -27.75 3.85 -30.13
CA LEU A 262 -28.60 4.95 -29.65
C LEU A 262 -29.00 5.88 -30.81
N MET A 263 -28.05 6.25 -31.69
CA MET A 263 -28.34 7.02 -32.90
C MET A 263 -29.41 6.34 -33.78
N LEU A 264 -29.32 5.02 -33.99
CA LEU A 264 -30.29 4.27 -34.78
C LEU A 264 -31.69 4.22 -34.12
N LEU A 265 -31.75 4.17 -32.79
CA LEU A 265 -33.01 4.14 -32.03
C LEU A 265 -33.71 5.50 -31.98
N PHE A 266 -32.95 6.59 -31.94
CA PHE A 266 -33.48 7.96 -31.77
C PHE A 266 -33.46 8.81 -33.05
N SER A 267 -32.96 8.30 -34.18
CA SER A 267 -33.01 9.03 -35.45
C SER A 267 -34.41 8.96 -36.08
N ASP A 268 -35.03 10.14 -36.27
CA ASP A 268 -36.32 10.28 -36.95
C ASP A 268 -36.29 9.90 -38.44
N LYS A 269 -35.10 9.71 -39.04
CA LYS A 269 -34.95 9.22 -40.42
C LYS A 269 -35.11 7.71 -40.58
N LEU A 270 -35.03 6.95 -39.49
CA LEU A 270 -35.10 5.48 -39.51
C LEU A 270 -36.42 4.95 -38.92
N THR A 271 -37.50 5.72 -39.08
CA THR A 271 -38.84 5.41 -38.55
C THR A 271 -39.33 4.03 -38.98
N THR A 272 -39.09 3.63 -40.22
CA THR A 272 -39.51 2.33 -40.77
C THR A 272 -38.81 1.16 -40.08
N PHE A 273 -37.51 1.30 -39.80
CA PHE A 273 -36.74 0.28 -39.10
C PHE A 273 -37.11 0.21 -37.61
N ARG A 274 -37.31 1.36 -36.97
CA ARG A 274 -37.82 1.46 -35.60
C ARG A 274 -39.19 0.77 -35.46
N GLN A 275 -40.11 1.03 -36.38
CA GLN A 275 -41.44 0.40 -36.42
C GLN A 275 -41.34 -1.12 -36.63
N TYR A 276 -40.44 -1.59 -37.50
CA TYR A 276 -40.17 -3.02 -37.71
C TYR A 276 -39.61 -3.70 -36.46
N LEU A 277 -38.68 -3.06 -35.75
CA LEU A 277 -38.04 -3.62 -34.56
C LEU A 277 -39.03 -3.65 -33.37
N PHE A 278 -39.82 -2.60 -33.19
CA PHE A 278 -40.91 -2.58 -32.20
C PHE A 278 -42.02 -3.59 -32.53
N SER A 279 -42.36 -3.80 -33.81
CA SER A 279 -43.37 -4.80 -34.19
C SER A 279 -42.89 -6.22 -33.87
N LYS A 280 -41.61 -6.53 -34.11
CA LYS A 280 -40.99 -7.82 -33.74
C LYS A 280 -40.95 -8.02 -32.23
N ILE A 281 -40.53 -7.02 -31.45
CA ILE A 281 -40.54 -7.10 -29.98
C ILE A 281 -41.98 -7.28 -29.45
N LYS A 282 -42.95 -6.56 -30.01
CA LYS A 282 -44.37 -6.71 -29.65
C LYS A 282 -44.90 -8.10 -30.00
N MET A 283 -44.48 -8.69 -31.12
CA MET A 283 -44.84 -10.04 -31.52
C MET A 283 -44.26 -11.09 -30.57
N ILE A 284 -42.99 -10.94 -30.17
CA ILE A 284 -42.33 -11.82 -29.18
C ILE A 284 -42.99 -11.68 -27.81
N LYS A 285 -43.26 -10.46 -27.33
CA LYS A 285 -43.97 -10.21 -26.07
C LYS A 285 -45.38 -10.80 -26.09
N ASN A 286 -46.11 -10.65 -27.20
CA ASN A 286 -47.43 -11.24 -27.34
C ASN A 286 -47.38 -12.77 -27.33
N ASN A 287 -46.38 -13.38 -27.99
CA ASN A 287 -46.16 -14.83 -27.95
C ASN A 287 -45.82 -15.33 -26.54
N LEU A 288 -44.97 -14.59 -25.79
CA LEU A 288 -44.63 -14.91 -24.40
C LEU A 288 -45.82 -14.75 -23.45
N VAL A 289 -46.65 -13.73 -23.67
CA VAL A 289 -47.91 -13.52 -22.91
C VAL A 289 -48.97 -14.56 -23.27
N THR A 290 -49.02 -15.06 -24.51
CA THR A 290 -49.91 -16.18 -24.88
C THR A 290 -49.43 -17.52 -24.33
N VAL A 291 -48.12 -17.75 -24.22
CA VAL A 291 -47.56 -18.95 -23.55
C VAL A 291 -47.81 -18.90 -22.04
N GLY A 292 -47.61 -17.74 -21.40
CA GLY A 292 -47.96 -17.55 -19.99
C GLY A 292 -49.47 -17.58 -19.71
N LYS A 293 -50.33 -17.30 -20.70
CA LYS A 293 -51.79 -17.51 -20.58
C LYS A 293 -52.19 -18.97 -20.75
N SER A 294 -51.50 -19.76 -21.58
CA SER A 294 -51.76 -21.20 -21.68
C SER A 294 -51.22 -21.99 -20.48
N GLU A 295 -50.18 -21.50 -19.80
CA GLU A 295 -49.67 -22.11 -18.56
C GLU A 295 -50.55 -21.80 -17.34
N ASN A 296 -51.22 -20.64 -17.32
CA ASN A 296 -52.10 -20.24 -16.20
C ASN A 296 -53.50 -20.88 -16.24
N GLU A 297 -53.91 -21.56 -17.32
CA GLU A 297 -55.16 -22.34 -17.39
C GLU A 297 -54.95 -23.84 -17.07
N LEU A 298 -53.71 -24.31 -16.91
CA LEU A 298 -53.37 -25.73 -16.67
C LEU A 298 -52.96 -26.07 -15.22
N LEU A 299 -52.93 -25.11 -14.29
CA LEU A 299 -52.40 -25.31 -12.93
C LEU A 299 -53.46 -25.27 -11.81
N LEU A 300 -54.60 -25.89 -12.02
CA LEU A 300 -55.57 -26.22 -10.96
C LEU A 300 -55.90 -27.72 -10.95
N TYR A 301 -54.91 -28.57 -10.67
CA TYR A 301 -55.02 -29.93 -10.08
C TYR A 301 -53.57 -30.44 -9.86
N SER A 302 -52.97 -30.27 -8.68
CA SER A 302 -53.06 -31.14 -7.48
C SER A 302 -51.80 -32.01 -7.28
N HIS A 303 -51.06 -31.66 -6.22
CA HIS A 303 -50.20 -32.48 -5.34
C HIS A 303 -48.80 -32.96 -5.80
N ASP A 304 -47.82 -32.31 -5.17
CA ASP A 304 -46.76 -32.83 -4.29
C ASP A 304 -45.79 -33.93 -4.74
N TYR A 305 -44.50 -33.57 -4.56
CA TYR A 305 -43.30 -34.38 -4.24
C TYR A 305 -42.98 -35.53 -5.21
N ASP A 306 -41.80 -35.63 -5.83
CA ASP A 306 -40.48 -35.53 -5.24
C ASP A 306 -39.38 -35.47 -6.33
N ASN A 307 -38.21 -35.03 -5.90
CA ASN A 307 -36.92 -34.81 -6.57
C ASN A 307 -36.49 -35.78 -7.69
N ILE A 308 -35.71 -35.26 -8.67
CA ILE A 308 -34.42 -35.83 -9.16
C ILE A 308 -33.61 -34.71 -9.88
N ILE A 309 -32.51 -34.32 -9.23
CA ILE A 309 -31.14 -34.09 -9.71
C ILE A 309 -30.95 -33.44 -11.09
N LEU A 310 -30.34 -32.24 -11.09
CA LEU A 310 -29.46 -31.78 -12.16
C LEU A 310 -28.26 -31.04 -11.54
N ASP A 311 -27.09 -31.65 -11.73
CA ASP A 311 -25.76 -31.16 -11.39
C ASP A 311 -25.50 -29.75 -11.94
N GLU A 312 -25.15 -28.81 -11.07
CA GLU A 312 -24.19 -27.76 -11.41
C GLU A 312 -23.45 -27.33 -10.14
N ALA A 313 -22.12 -27.26 -10.24
CA ALA A 313 -21.20 -27.27 -9.11
C ALA A 313 -21.31 -26.03 -8.19
N ASP A 314 -21.81 -26.24 -6.98
CA ASP A 314 -21.79 -25.26 -5.90
C ASP A 314 -20.44 -25.22 -5.17
N TYR A 315 -19.84 -24.03 -5.15
CA TYR A 315 -18.78 -23.69 -4.21
C TYR A 315 -19.37 -23.68 -2.79
N ASN A 316 -18.99 -24.66 -1.97
CA ASN A 316 -19.36 -24.75 -0.55
C ASN A 316 -18.80 -23.55 0.24
N ILE A 317 -19.67 -22.57 0.56
CA ILE A 317 -19.46 -21.65 1.68
C ILE A 317 -20.38 -22.10 2.81
N SER A 318 -19.82 -22.82 3.79
CA SER A 318 -20.55 -23.25 4.99
C SER A 318 -20.72 -22.07 5.94
N TYR A 319 -21.94 -21.54 6.05
CA TYR A 319 -22.35 -20.70 7.18
C TYR A 319 -22.80 -21.59 8.34
N TYR A 320 -22.06 -21.60 9.43
CA TYR A 320 -22.53 -22.16 10.70
C TYR A 320 -23.31 -21.09 11.46
N THR A 321 -24.64 -21.26 11.53
CA THR A 321 -25.49 -20.56 12.49
C THR A 321 -25.37 -21.24 13.86
N VAL A 322 -24.87 -20.49 14.84
CA VAL A 322 -24.81 -20.87 16.26
C VAL A 322 -26.23 -21.00 16.80
N ARG A 323 -26.54 -22.17 17.40
CA ARG A 323 -27.76 -22.40 18.19
C ARG A 323 -27.39 -22.27 19.67
N ASN A 324 -27.98 -21.28 20.34
CA ASN A 324 -27.90 -21.13 21.79
C ASN A 324 -28.52 -22.34 22.49
N SER A 325 -27.86 -22.82 23.55
CA SER A 325 -28.46 -23.50 24.70
C SER A 325 -27.64 -23.17 25.93
#